data_AF-A0A961XGX0-F1
#
_entry.id   AF-A0A961XGX0-F1
#
_cell.length_a   1.000
_cell.length_b   1.000
_cell.length_c   1.000
_cell.angle_alpha   90.00
_cell.angle_beta   90.00
_cell.angle_gamma   90.00
#
_symmetry.space_group_name_H-M   'P 1'
#
loop_
_entity.id
_entity.type
_entity.pdbx_description
1 polymer ?
#
loop_
_entity_poly.entity_id
_entity_poly.type
_entity_poly.pdbx_seq_one_letter_code
_entity_poly.pdbx_strand_id
1 'polypeptide(L)'
;MQPRSILFAGRRNAARSLIAESCFNAADVAGWRAFSAGWSPCESADGHALAVLRDNGLPSEGLQPKAMELFCLAGAPQIDLCVFLDANAPEIALPDHSRSICWHIPDPQSDPSPNAYARVLDLIGHGIAGLIISGEIELRYPPVPAFPMRANHAA
;
A
#
# COMPACT_ATOMS: atom_id res chain seq x y z
N MET A 1 -17.78 -4.18 -15.05
CA MET A 1 -17.16 -5.05 -14.04
C MET A 1 -16.94 -4.22 -12.79
N GLN A 2 -17.19 -4.77 -11.60
CA GLN A 2 -16.81 -4.09 -10.35
C GLN A 2 -15.27 -4.02 -10.28
N PRO A 3 -14.67 -2.89 -9.87
CA PRO A 3 -13.23 -2.81 -9.68
C PRO A 3 -12.80 -3.78 -8.58
N ARG A 4 -11.70 -4.48 -8.79
CA ARG A 4 -11.08 -5.35 -7.78
C ARG A 4 -10.37 -4.50 -6.72
N SER A 5 -10.28 -5.01 -5.50
CA SER A 5 -9.60 -4.30 -4.42
C SER A 5 -8.47 -5.12 -3.81
N ILE A 6 -7.38 -4.43 -3.49
CA ILE A 6 -6.27 -4.95 -2.70
C ILE A 6 -6.20 -4.23 -1.35
N LEU A 7 -6.04 -4.99 -0.27
CA LEU A 7 -5.89 -4.46 1.09
C LEU A 7 -4.47 -4.73 1.59
N PHE A 8 -3.71 -3.66 1.88
CA PHE A 8 -2.43 -3.76 2.56
C PHE A 8 -2.62 -3.69 4.07
N ALA A 9 -2.29 -4.79 4.74
CA ALA A 9 -2.52 -4.99 6.16
C ALA A 9 -1.22 -4.90 6.95
N GLY A 10 -1.17 -4.04 7.96
CA GLY A 10 -0.06 -3.99 8.91
C GLY A 10 -0.55 -3.65 10.30
N ARG A 11 0.18 -4.04 11.35
CA ARG A 11 -0.27 -3.92 12.75
C ARG A 11 -0.90 -2.58 13.09
N ARG A 12 -0.15 -1.50 12.87
CA ARG A 12 -0.48 -0.14 13.32
C ARG A 12 -1.15 0.74 12.27
N ASN A 13 -1.15 0.31 11.00
CA ASN A 13 -1.55 1.13 9.86
C ASN A 13 -1.01 2.57 9.87
N ALA A 14 0.24 2.74 10.29
CA ALA A 14 0.88 4.05 10.42
C ALA A 14 2.01 4.29 9.41
N ALA A 15 2.69 3.24 8.93
CA ALA A 15 3.83 3.37 8.02
C ALA A 15 3.73 2.45 6.80
N ARG A 16 4.21 1.20 6.93
CA ARG A 16 4.32 0.21 5.84
C ARG A 16 3.06 0.10 4.97
N SER A 17 1.89 -0.07 5.57
CA SER A 17 0.65 -0.26 4.81
C SER A 17 0.12 1.03 4.17
N LEU A 18 0.36 2.21 4.75
CA LEU A 18 0.01 3.48 4.10
C LEU A 18 0.94 3.76 2.91
N ILE A 19 2.24 3.44 3.03
CA ILE A 19 3.19 3.52 1.92
C ILE A 19 2.74 2.61 0.78
N ALA A 20 2.33 1.37 1.10
CA ALA A 20 1.84 0.42 0.10
C ALA A 20 0.56 0.86 -0.61
N GLU A 21 -0.44 1.39 0.12
CA GLU A 21 -1.66 1.95 -0.46
C GLU A 21 -1.33 3.07 -1.45
N SER A 22 -0.46 4.01 -1.05
CA SER A 22 -0.04 5.11 -1.91
C SER A 22 0.69 4.62 -3.16
N CYS A 23 1.72 3.78 -3.00
CA CYS A 23 2.51 3.26 -4.12
C CYS A 23 1.63 2.52 -5.13
N PHE A 24 0.70 1.69 -4.67
CA PHE A 24 -0.17 0.93 -5.56
C PHE A 24 -1.16 1.83 -6.30
N ASN A 25 -1.80 2.77 -5.60
CA ASN A 25 -2.73 3.69 -6.24
C ASN A 25 -2.01 4.64 -7.22
N ALA A 26 -0.76 5.01 -6.95
CA ALA A 26 0.07 5.81 -7.86
C ALA A 26 0.49 5.04 -9.12
N ALA A 27 0.58 3.70 -9.07
CA ALA A 27 0.88 2.86 -10.23
C ALA A 27 -0.29 2.76 -11.23
N ASP A 28 -1.48 3.31 -10.90
CA ASP A 28 -2.69 3.34 -11.75
C ASP A 28 -3.02 2.01 -12.42
N VAL A 29 -3.06 0.96 -11.61
CA VAL A 29 -3.35 -0.39 -12.03
C VAL A 29 -4.80 -0.51 -12.52
N ALA A 30 -5.04 -1.02 -13.74
CA ALA A 30 -6.36 -1.02 -14.36
C ALA A 30 -7.37 -1.86 -13.58
N GLY A 31 -8.46 -1.22 -13.17
CA GLY A 31 -9.56 -1.92 -12.51
C GLY A 31 -9.22 -2.40 -11.10
N TRP A 32 -8.11 -1.94 -10.53
CA TRP A 32 -7.73 -2.21 -9.14
C TRP A 32 -7.76 -0.93 -8.30
N ARG A 33 -8.10 -1.09 -7.02
CA ARG A 33 -8.00 -0.03 -6.02
C ARG A 33 -7.30 -0.57 -4.77
N ALA A 34 -6.32 0.17 -4.27
CA ALA A 34 -5.68 -0.18 -3.00
C ALA A 34 -6.32 0.54 -1.82
N PHE A 35 -6.37 -0.19 -0.72
CA PHE A 35 -6.68 0.29 0.62
C PHE A 35 -5.61 -0.20 1.59
N SER A 36 -5.55 0.41 2.76
CA SER A 36 -4.77 -0.11 3.89
C SER A 36 -5.55 -0.09 5.19
N ALA A 37 -5.16 -1.00 6.08
CA ALA A 37 -5.73 -1.10 7.43
C ALA A 37 -4.75 -1.75 8.41
N GLY A 38 -5.15 -1.79 9.68
CA GLY A 38 -4.43 -2.52 10.72
C GLY A 38 -5.35 -3.16 11.74
N TRP A 39 -4.86 -4.24 12.35
CA TRP A 39 -5.53 -4.97 13.44
C TRP A 39 -5.28 -4.36 14.82
N SER A 40 -4.43 -3.33 14.91
CA SER A 40 -4.24 -2.50 16.10
C SER A 40 -3.84 -1.09 15.64
N PRO A 41 -4.74 -0.38 14.92
CA PRO A 41 -4.42 0.86 14.24
C PRO A 41 -4.06 1.97 15.23
N CYS A 42 -3.25 2.91 14.78
CA CYS A 42 -2.88 4.08 15.57
C CYS A 42 -3.83 5.24 15.37
N GLU A 43 -3.67 6.27 16.19
CA GLU A 43 -4.48 7.49 16.05
C GLU A 43 -4.05 8.34 14.85
N SER A 44 -2.77 8.28 14.49
CA SER A 44 -2.21 9.09 13.41
C SER A 44 -1.23 8.29 12.54
N ALA A 45 -1.11 8.73 11.28
CA ALA A 45 -0.07 8.26 10.38
C ALA A 45 1.33 8.61 10.92
N ASP A 46 2.32 7.82 10.54
CA ASP A 46 3.72 8.11 10.82
C ASP A 46 4.20 9.27 9.94
N GLY A 47 4.70 10.33 10.58
CA GLY A 47 5.18 11.52 9.88
C GLY A 47 6.31 11.22 8.88
N HIS A 48 7.17 10.24 9.17
CA HIS A 48 8.26 9.84 8.28
C HIS A 48 7.74 9.04 7.07
N ALA A 49 6.69 8.24 7.27
CA ALA A 49 6.04 7.55 6.16
C ALA A 49 5.38 8.56 5.20
N LEU A 50 4.71 9.59 5.73
CA LEU A 50 4.18 10.66 4.88
C LEU A 50 5.29 11.48 4.22
N ALA A 51 6.40 11.73 4.92
CA ALA A 51 7.54 12.45 4.36
C ALA A 51 8.17 11.69 3.19
N VAL A 52 8.46 10.39 3.35
CA VAL A 52 9.06 9.60 2.26
C VAL A 52 8.16 9.54 1.02
N LEU A 53 6.84 9.50 1.21
CA LEU A 53 5.90 9.57 0.08
C LEU A 53 6.00 10.92 -0.64
N ARG A 54 5.93 12.04 0.10
CA ARG A 54 6.04 13.39 -0.49
C ARG A 54 7.37 13.61 -1.21
N ASP A 55 8.46 13.18 -0.61
CA ASP A 55 9.81 13.34 -1.16
C ASP A 55 9.99 12.57 -2.48
N ASN A 56 9.20 11.51 -2.69
CA ASN A 56 9.16 10.72 -3.92
C ASN A 56 8.00 11.10 -4.85
N GLY A 57 7.27 12.19 -4.58
CA GLY A 57 6.16 12.66 -5.40
C GLY A 57 4.92 11.76 -5.37
N LEU A 58 4.77 10.93 -4.33
CA LEU A 58 3.64 10.02 -4.16
C LEU A 58 2.51 10.67 -3.35
N PRO A 59 1.23 10.34 -3.63
CA PRO A 59 0.09 10.87 -2.90
C PRO A 59 0.17 10.55 -1.40
N SER A 60 0.00 11.56 -0.54
CA SER A 60 0.06 11.37 0.92
C SER A 60 -1.15 11.95 1.65
N GLU A 61 -1.97 12.72 0.94
CA GLU A 61 -3.15 13.41 1.45
C GLU A 61 -4.27 12.41 1.74
N GLY A 62 -4.91 12.54 2.91
CA GLY A 62 -6.02 11.67 3.32
C GLY A 62 -5.61 10.27 3.79
N LEU A 63 -4.31 9.94 3.77
CA LEU A 63 -3.79 8.72 4.39
C LEU A 63 -3.92 8.82 5.91
N GLN A 64 -4.68 7.90 6.48
CA GLN A 64 -4.90 7.82 7.91
C GLN A 64 -5.02 6.35 8.33
N PRO A 65 -4.53 6.01 9.54
CA PRO A 65 -4.76 4.69 10.09
C PRO A 65 -6.25 4.40 10.21
N LYS A 66 -6.63 3.16 9.94
CA LYS A 66 -8.00 2.67 10.08
C LYS A 66 -8.02 1.19 10.46
N ALA A 67 -9.10 0.80 11.13
CA ALA A 67 -9.31 -0.56 11.60
C ALA A 67 -9.62 -1.50 10.43
N MET A 68 -9.05 -2.70 10.46
CA MET A 68 -9.27 -3.71 9.43
C MET A 68 -10.71 -4.20 9.39
N GLU A 69 -11.39 -4.22 10.53
CA GLU A 69 -12.76 -4.65 10.71
C GLU A 69 -13.75 -3.83 9.86
N LEU A 70 -13.38 -2.59 9.50
CA LEU A 70 -14.17 -1.76 8.59
C LEU A 70 -14.37 -2.41 7.22
N PHE A 71 -13.44 -3.25 6.78
CA PHE A 71 -13.51 -3.96 5.51
C PHE A 71 -14.36 -5.24 5.57
N CYS A 72 -14.81 -5.63 6.77
CA CYS A 72 -15.71 -6.75 6.98
C CYS A 72 -17.17 -6.31 7.19
N LEU A 73 -17.43 -4.99 7.23
CA LEU A 73 -18.78 -4.45 7.42
C LEU A 73 -19.63 -4.60 6.15
N ALA A 74 -20.95 -4.67 6.34
CA ALA A 74 -21.89 -4.62 5.22
C ALA A 74 -21.72 -3.32 4.41
N GLY A 75 -21.53 -3.45 3.10
CA GLY A 75 -21.30 -2.32 2.20
C GLY A 75 -19.86 -1.81 2.16
N ALA A 76 -18.93 -2.45 2.89
CA ALA A 76 -17.51 -2.19 2.72
C ALA A 76 -17.02 -2.63 1.33
N PRO A 77 -15.89 -2.08 0.84
CA PRO A 77 -15.28 -2.56 -0.39
C PRO A 77 -15.00 -4.06 -0.33
N GLN A 78 -15.40 -4.81 -1.36
CA GLN A 78 -15.03 -6.22 -1.49
C GLN A 78 -13.51 -6.30 -1.70
N ILE A 79 -12.85 -7.07 -0.84
CA ILE A 79 -11.40 -7.31 -0.92
C ILE A 79 -11.16 -8.60 -1.70
N ASP A 80 -10.42 -8.50 -2.81
CA ASP A 80 -10.06 -9.66 -3.64
C ASP A 80 -8.69 -10.23 -3.24
N LEU A 81 -7.78 -9.35 -2.77
CA LEU A 81 -6.45 -9.71 -2.31
C LEU A 81 -6.08 -8.93 -1.05
N CYS A 82 -5.70 -9.64 0.01
CA CYS A 82 -5.10 -9.05 1.21
C CYS A 82 -3.60 -9.35 1.24
N VAL A 83 -2.78 -8.33 1.48
CA VAL A 83 -1.33 -8.44 1.63
C VAL A 83 -0.97 -8.10 3.07
N PHE A 84 -0.61 -9.11 3.86
CA PHE A 84 -0.07 -8.91 5.20
C PHE A 84 1.40 -8.51 5.11
N LEU A 85 1.75 -7.36 5.71
CA LEU A 85 3.12 -6.83 5.74
C LEU A 85 3.91 -7.23 6.99
N ASP A 86 3.30 -8.04 7.84
CA ASP A 86 3.89 -8.63 9.04
C ASP A 86 3.53 -10.11 9.06
N ALA A 87 4.53 -10.96 9.20
CA ALA A 87 4.32 -12.40 9.30
C ALA A 87 3.62 -12.80 10.61
N ASN A 88 3.63 -11.92 11.62
CA ASN A 88 2.98 -12.13 12.90
C ASN A 88 1.56 -11.55 12.94
N ALA A 89 0.92 -11.35 11.78
CA ALA A 89 -0.49 -11.01 11.74
C ALA A 89 -1.30 -12.07 12.50
N PRO A 90 -2.27 -11.67 13.34
CA PRO A 90 -3.13 -12.64 14.00
C PRO A 90 -4.00 -13.37 12.97
N GLU A 91 -4.60 -14.49 13.37
CA GLU A 91 -5.61 -15.15 12.55
C GLU A 91 -6.82 -14.22 12.42
N ILE A 92 -6.93 -13.54 11.28
CA ILE A 92 -7.99 -12.59 10.98
C ILE A 92 -8.87 -13.22 9.91
N ALA A 93 -10.16 -13.36 10.22
CA ALA A 93 -11.17 -13.76 9.24
C ALA A 93 -11.32 -12.63 8.20
N LEU A 94 -10.88 -12.89 6.98
CA LEU A 94 -11.11 -12.01 5.84
C LEU A 94 -12.51 -12.26 5.26
N PRO A 95 -13.10 -11.28 4.56
CA PRO A 95 -14.36 -11.48 3.83
C PRO A 95 -14.28 -12.70 2.89
N ASP A 96 -15.41 -13.40 2.74
CA ASP A 96 -15.50 -14.58 1.88
C ASP A 96 -14.92 -14.31 0.48
N HIS A 97 -14.16 -15.27 -0.06
CA HIS A 97 -13.44 -15.22 -1.35
C HIS A 97 -12.18 -14.34 -1.40
N SER A 98 -11.79 -13.66 -0.31
CA SER A 98 -10.52 -12.95 -0.24
C SER A 98 -9.35 -13.94 -0.33
N ARG A 99 -8.39 -13.70 -1.24
CA ARG A 99 -7.08 -14.36 -1.19
C ARG A 99 -6.15 -13.57 -0.27
N SER A 100 -5.20 -14.24 0.37
CA SER A 100 -4.18 -13.58 1.19
C SER A 100 -2.77 -14.02 0.85
N ILE A 101 -1.84 -13.06 0.84
CA ILE A 101 -0.40 -13.30 0.76
C ILE A 101 0.33 -12.55 1.88
N CYS A 102 1.57 -12.94 2.15
CA CYS A 102 2.41 -12.27 3.13
C CYS A 102 3.68 -11.73 2.46
N TRP A 103 3.98 -10.45 2.71
CA TRP A 103 5.26 -9.84 2.38
C TRP A 103 6.03 -9.56 3.66
N HIS A 104 7.27 -10.02 3.71
CA HIS A 104 8.14 -9.71 4.83
C HIS A 104 8.79 -8.35 4.64
N ILE A 105 8.11 -7.29 5.10
CA ILE A 105 8.61 -5.91 5.03
C ILE A 105 9.05 -5.49 6.45
N PRO A 106 10.36 -5.23 6.67
CA PRO A 106 10.88 -4.79 7.97
C PRO A 106 10.16 -3.55 8.49
N ASP A 107 9.94 -3.47 9.81
CA ASP A 107 9.36 -2.27 10.42
C ASP A 107 10.38 -1.13 10.42
N PRO A 108 10.13 -0.02 9.69
CA PRO A 108 11.09 1.08 9.63
C PRO A 108 11.23 1.81 10.97
N GLN A 109 10.28 1.68 11.91
CA GLN A 109 10.40 2.27 13.25
C GLN A 109 11.37 1.50 14.15
N SER A 110 11.70 0.25 13.79
CA SER A 110 12.67 -0.59 14.51
C SER A 110 14.07 -0.57 13.89
N ASP A 111 14.25 0.08 12.74
CA ASP A 111 15.55 0.26 12.08
C ASP A 111 16.03 1.71 12.28
N PRO A 112 17.13 1.95 13.03
CA PRO A 112 17.64 3.29 13.27
C PRO A 112 18.32 3.93 12.04
N SER A 113 18.45 3.19 10.93
CA SER A 113 19.08 3.70 9.71
C SER A 113 18.31 4.89 9.12
N PRO A 114 19.00 5.94 8.65
CA PRO A 114 18.34 7.11 8.07
C PRO A 114 17.55 6.80 6.79
N ASN A 115 17.86 5.70 6.11
CA ASN A 115 17.17 5.23 4.91
C ASN A 115 16.15 4.11 5.16
N ALA A 116 15.77 3.83 6.41
CA ALA A 116 14.83 2.76 6.73
C ALA A 116 13.50 2.88 5.95
N TYR A 117 12.92 4.08 5.90
CA TYR A 117 11.67 4.36 5.18
C TYR A 117 11.83 4.26 3.66
N ALA A 118 12.95 4.72 3.11
CA ALA A 118 13.25 4.58 1.69
C ALA A 118 13.38 3.11 1.27
N ARG A 119 14.08 2.28 2.08
CA ARG A 119 14.16 0.83 1.83
C ARG A 119 12.78 0.16 1.87
N VAL A 120 11.91 0.57 2.78
CA VAL A 120 10.52 0.07 2.84
C VAL A 120 9.75 0.43 1.57
N LEU A 121 9.87 1.67 1.10
CA LEU A 121 9.27 2.11 -0.15
C LEU A 121 9.77 1.27 -1.34
N ASP A 122 11.08 1.02 -1.43
CA ASP A 122 11.68 0.20 -2.47
C ASP A 122 11.18 -1.25 -2.43
N LEU A 123 11.13 -1.87 -1.24
CA LEU A 123 10.66 -3.25 -1.08
C LEU A 123 9.17 -3.39 -1.46
N ILE A 124 8.35 -2.41 -1.08
CA ILE A 124 6.94 -2.33 -1.48
C ILE A 124 6.82 -2.19 -2.99
N GLY A 125 7.62 -1.31 -3.61
CA GLY A 125 7.66 -1.14 -5.06
C GLY A 125 7.99 -2.45 -5.79
N HIS A 126 8.99 -3.19 -5.32
CA HIS A 126 9.33 -4.51 -5.86
C HIS A 126 8.19 -5.53 -5.69
N GLY A 127 7.52 -5.54 -4.53
CA GLY A 127 6.37 -6.41 -4.28
C GLY A 127 5.22 -6.15 -5.26
N ILE A 128 4.89 -4.86 -5.47
CA ILE A 128 3.84 -4.45 -6.42
C ILE A 128 4.23 -4.83 -7.86
N ALA A 129 5.47 -4.55 -8.26
CA ALA A 129 5.97 -4.95 -9.58
C ALA A 129 5.90 -6.47 -9.78
N GLY A 130 6.20 -7.25 -8.73
CA GLY A 130 6.07 -8.70 -8.74
C GLY A 130 4.64 -9.18 -9.05
N LEU A 131 3.62 -8.58 -8.41
CA LEU A 131 2.21 -8.90 -8.68
C LEU A 131 1.80 -8.61 -10.13
N ILE A 132 2.35 -7.55 -10.70
CA ILE A 132 2.09 -7.16 -12.09
C ILE A 132 2.75 -8.15 -13.05
N ILE A 133 4.04 -8.44 -12.84
CA ILE A 133 4.84 -9.30 -13.72
C ILE A 133 4.33 -10.75 -13.70
N SER A 134 3.86 -11.24 -12.54
CA SER A 134 3.30 -12.59 -12.44
C SER A 134 1.93 -12.75 -13.10
N GLY A 135 1.31 -11.66 -13.57
CA GLY A 135 -0.03 -11.66 -14.15
C GLY A 135 -1.15 -11.80 -13.12
N GLU A 136 -0.84 -11.67 -11.83
CA GLU A 136 -1.88 -11.62 -10.77
C GLU A 136 -2.72 -10.34 -10.86
N ILE A 137 -2.11 -9.27 -11.40
CA ILE A 137 -2.68 -7.93 -11.50
C ILE A 137 -2.28 -7.30 -12.86
N GLU A 138 -3.23 -6.79 -13.62
CA GLU A 138 -2.97 -6.14 -14.93
C GLU A 138 -2.86 -4.61 -14.82
N LEU A 139 -1.84 -4.01 -15.44
CA LEU A 139 -1.68 -2.55 -15.52
C LEU A 139 -2.71 -1.92 -16.47
N ARG A 140 -3.07 -0.64 -16.21
CA ARG A 140 -3.79 0.15 -17.20
C ARG A 140 -2.85 0.51 -18.34
N TYR A 141 -3.21 0.11 -19.56
CA TYR A 141 -2.52 0.55 -20.76
C TYR A 141 -3.40 1.50 -21.60
N PRO A 142 -2.86 2.61 -22.12
CA PRO A 142 -1.54 3.16 -21.81
C PRO A 142 -1.47 3.63 -20.34
N PRO A 143 -0.28 3.68 -19.73
CA PRO A 143 -0.13 4.31 -18.42
C PRO A 143 -0.66 5.74 -18.53
N VAL A 144 -1.60 6.13 -17.67
CA VAL A 144 -1.92 7.54 -17.53
C VAL A 144 -0.64 8.20 -17.03
N PRO A 145 -0.13 9.26 -17.68
CA PRO A 145 1.07 9.91 -17.20
C PRO A 145 0.78 10.46 -15.80
N ALA A 146 1.27 9.76 -14.78
CA ALA A 146 1.57 10.40 -13.52
C ALA A 146 2.69 11.38 -13.85
N PHE A 147 2.33 12.67 -13.88
CA PHE A 147 3.25 13.81 -13.98
C PHE A 147 3.75 14.25 -15.37
N PRO A 148 3.95 15.57 -15.55
CA PRO A 148 4.88 16.09 -16.54
C PRO A 148 6.32 15.73 -16.14
N MET A 149 7.06 15.10 -17.05
CA MET A 149 8.53 15.07 -17.00
C MET A 149 9.03 16.50 -16.77
N ARG A 150 9.74 16.76 -15.66
CA ARG A 150 10.48 18.01 -15.53
C ARG A 150 11.44 18.10 -16.71
N ALA A 151 11.21 19.06 -17.60
CA ALA A 151 12.20 19.48 -18.56
C ALA A 151 13.44 19.91 -17.77
N ASN A 152 14.57 19.25 -18.04
CA ASN A 152 15.89 19.67 -17.59
C ASN A 152 16.05 21.17 -17.88
N HIS A 153 16.06 21.99 -16.82
CA HIS A 153 16.64 23.32 -16.94
C HIS A 153 18.16 23.14 -16.85
N ALA A 154 18.76 22.96 -18.02
CA ALA A 154 20.15 23.33 -18.23
C ALA A 154 20.15 24.82 -18.60
N ALA A 155 20.65 25.66 -17.70
CA ALA A 155 21.19 26.98 -17.98
C ALA A 155 22.27 27.27 -16.93
#